data_AF-A0A4S4CVE7-F1
#
_entry.id   AF-A0A4S4CVE7-F1
#
_cell.length_a   1.000
_cell.length_b   1.000
_cell.length_c   1.000
_cell.angle_alpha   90.00
_cell.angle_beta   90.00
_cell.angle_gamma   90.00
#
_symmetry.space_group_name_H-M   'P 1'
#
loop_
_entity.id
_entity.type
_entity.pdbx_description
1 polymer ?
#
loop_
_entity_poly.entity_id
_entity_poly.type
_entity_poly.pdbx_seq_one_letter_code
_entity_poly.pdbx_strand_id
1 'polypeptide(L)'
;MGVMEFEQRTRSRGQYKRAQLALGKGDEDLAREALKRRKSYADNANTLKAQLDQQKNVVDNLVSNTRLLESKIQEAKSKKDTLKARAQSAKTATKVSEMLGNVNTSSALSAFEKMEEKVMAMESQAEALNQLTTDDLEGKFALLESSSVDEDLANLKKELSGSTKKGELPPGRSAVASTNSAFPFQDTEIERELNELRRKAKEY
;
A
#
# COMPACT_ATOMS: atom_id res chain seq x y z
N MET A 1 18.04 -1.12 18.90
CA MET A 1 19.25 -0.31 19.21
C MET A 1 19.64 -0.29 20.69
N GLY A 2 18.73 -0.51 21.65
CA GLY A 2 19.08 -0.40 23.08
C GLY A 2 19.77 -1.62 23.71
N VAL A 3 19.50 -2.84 23.23
CA VAL A 3 19.75 -4.05 24.04
C VAL A 3 21.24 -4.37 24.21
N MET A 4 22.04 -4.35 23.14
CA MET A 4 23.47 -4.72 23.21
C MET A 4 24.33 -3.66 23.91
N GLU A 5 24.10 -2.36 23.67
CA GLU A 5 24.83 -1.30 24.39
C GLU A 5 24.44 -1.29 25.88
N PHE A 6 23.15 -1.46 26.18
CA PHE A 6 22.65 -1.55 27.55
C PHE A 6 23.24 -2.76 28.27
N GLU A 7 23.36 -3.90 27.59
CA GLU A 7 23.95 -5.10 28.15
C GLU A 7 25.43 -4.90 28.48
N GLN A 8 26.22 -4.29 27.58
CA GLN A 8 27.64 -4.01 27.84
C GLN A 8 27.85 -3.00 28.97
N ARG A 9 27.01 -1.96 29.07
CA ARG A 9 27.02 -1.01 30.20
C ARG A 9 26.63 -1.71 31.52
N THR A 10 25.67 -2.62 31.48
CA THR A 10 25.22 -3.38 32.66
C THR A 10 26.31 -4.34 33.13
N ARG A 11 26.96 -5.05 32.20
CA ARG A 11 28.12 -5.91 32.45
C ARG A 11 29.29 -5.11 33.03
N SER A 12 29.58 -3.93 32.48
CA SER A 12 30.60 -2.99 32.99
C SER A 12 30.29 -2.54 34.43
N ARG A 13 29.05 -2.12 34.72
CA ARG A 13 28.61 -1.78 36.08
C ARG A 13 28.70 -2.97 37.04
N GLY A 14 28.38 -4.17 36.58
CA GLY A 14 28.52 -5.41 37.35
C GLY A 14 29.97 -5.69 37.75
N GLN A 15 30.93 -5.53 36.83
CA GLN A 15 32.35 -5.68 37.13
C GLN A 15 32.86 -4.61 38.10
N TYR A 16 32.32 -3.39 38.04
CA TYR A 16 32.67 -2.36 39.00
C TYR A 16 32.24 -2.71 40.43
N LYS A 17 31.02 -3.23 40.60
CA LYS A 17 30.54 -3.73 41.91
C LYS A 17 31.40 -4.89 42.42
N ARG A 18 31.82 -5.79 41.53
CA ARG A 18 32.73 -6.91 41.88
C ARG A 18 34.11 -6.40 42.31
N ALA A 19 34.65 -5.38 41.64
CA ALA A 19 35.92 -4.75 42.03
C ALA A 19 35.83 -4.08 43.40
N GLN A 20 34.73 -3.38 43.68
CA GLN A 20 34.48 -2.77 45.00
C GLN A 20 34.41 -3.81 46.12
N LEU A 21 33.73 -4.94 45.86
CA LEU A 21 33.61 -6.03 46.82
C LEU A 21 34.95 -6.76 47.06
N ALA A 22 35.76 -6.94 46.01
CA ALA A 22 37.10 -7.52 46.13
C ALA A 22 38.05 -6.62 46.93
N LEU A 23 38.05 -5.30 46.67
CA LEU A 23 38.81 -4.33 47.46
C LEU A 23 38.38 -4.31 48.92
N GLY A 24 37.07 -4.36 49.20
CA GLY A 24 36.55 -4.42 50.56
C GLY A 24 36.96 -5.69 51.33
N LYS A 25 37.40 -6.74 50.63
CA LYS A 25 37.92 -7.99 51.20
C LYS A 25 39.46 -8.06 51.22
N GLY A 26 40.15 -7.03 50.75
CA GLY A 26 41.62 -6.99 50.65
C GLY A 26 42.22 -7.73 49.46
N ASP A 27 41.40 -8.28 48.55
CA ASP A 27 41.86 -8.98 47.34
C ASP A 27 42.10 -7.99 46.19
N GLU A 28 43.24 -7.31 46.22
CA GLU A 28 43.61 -6.30 45.22
C GLU A 28 43.77 -6.86 43.81
N ASP A 29 44.27 -8.09 43.67
CA ASP A 29 44.48 -8.72 42.36
C ASP A 29 43.15 -9.04 41.67
N LEU A 30 42.18 -9.54 42.42
CA LEU A 30 40.82 -9.80 41.91
C LEU A 30 40.12 -8.49 41.52
N ALA A 31 40.33 -7.42 42.31
CA ALA A 31 39.81 -6.10 41.98
C ALA A 31 40.43 -5.55 40.68
N ARG A 32 41.75 -5.70 40.50
CA ARG A 32 42.47 -5.28 39.29
C ARG A 32 41.97 -6.04 38.06
N GLU A 33 41.72 -7.34 38.18
CA GLU A 33 41.17 -8.14 37.08
C GLU A 33 39.73 -7.70 36.72
N ALA A 34 38.88 -7.46 37.72
CA ALA A 34 37.52 -6.97 37.51
C ALA A 34 37.52 -5.59 36.82
N LEU A 35 38.42 -4.69 37.20
CA LEU A 35 38.59 -3.39 36.54
C LEU A 35 39.10 -3.52 35.10
N LYS A 36 40.00 -4.48 34.82
CA LYS A 36 40.45 -4.79 33.44
C LYS A 36 39.29 -5.25 32.57
N ARG A 37 38.44 -6.15 33.08
CA ARG A 37 37.22 -6.59 32.38
C ARG A 37 36.23 -5.45 32.18
N ARG A 38 36.04 -4.58 33.19
CA ARG A 38 35.20 -3.37 33.08
C ARG A 38 35.67 -2.47 31.94
N LYS A 39 36.99 -2.22 31.85
CA LYS A 39 37.59 -1.40 30.78
C LYS A 39 37.30 -2.01 29.40
N SER A 40 37.54 -3.31 29.24
CA SER A 40 37.23 -4.00 27.98
C SER A 40 35.75 -3.88 27.57
N TYR A 41 34.80 -4.03 28.50
CA TYR A 41 33.37 -3.83 28.18
C TYR A 41 33.05 -2.39 27.79
N ALA A 42 33.70 -1.40 28.42
CA ALA A 42 33.52 0.01 28.08
C ALA A 42 34.09 0.33 26.69
N ASP A 43 35.28 -0.17 26.37
CA ASP A 43 35.90 0.01 25.06
C ASP A 43 35.04 -0.63 23.95
N ASN A 44 34.55 -1.85 24.17
CA ASN A 44 33.64 -2.52 23.23
C ASN A 44 32.33 -1.74 23.02
N ALA A 45 31.76 -1.17 24.08
CA ALA A 45 30.55 -0.35 23.97
C ALA A 45 30.80 0.92 23.14
N ASN A 46 31.96 1.56 23.31
CA ASN A 46 32.34 2.73 22.53
C ASN A 46 32.55 2.40 21.05
N THR A 47 33.21 1.27 20.73
CA THR A 47 33.39 0.80 19.35
C THR A 47 32.04 0.52 18.70
N LEU A 48 31.15 -0.21 19.37
CA LEU A 48 29.81 -0.50 18.85
C LEU A 48 29.01 0.78 18.62
N LYS A 49 29.12 1.77 19.53
CA LYS A 49 28.48 3.07 19.36
C LYS A 49 29.00 3.82 18.14
N ALA A 50 30.31 3.84 17.92
CA ALA A 50 30.91 4.49 16.75
C ALA A 50 30.45 3.84 15.45
N GLN A 51 30.44 2.49 15.39
CA GLN A 51 29.93 1.74 14.23
C GLN A 51 28.45 2.05 13.97
N LEU A 52 27.68 2.17 15.03
CA LEU A 52 26.26 2.46 14.97
C LEU A 52 25.98 3.86 14.42
N ASP A 53 26.71 4.87 14.88
CA ASP A 53 26.57 6.23 14.40
C ASP A 53 27.04 6.35 12.93
N GLN A 54 28.08 5.62 12.53
CA GLN A 54 28.46 5.48 11.12
C GLN A 54 27.34 4.86 10.28
N GLN A 55 26.73 3.77 10.75
CA GLN A 55 25.62 3.12 10.04
C GLN A 55 24.39 4.01 9.93
N LYS A 56 24.05 4.78 10.97
CA LYS A 56 22.97 5.77 10.89
C LYS A 56 23.21 6.77 9.77
N ASN A 57 24.41 7.35 9.70
CA ASN A 57 24.77 8.29 8.63
C ASN A 57 24.66 7.64 7.25
N VAL A 58 25.04 6.37 7.11
CA VAL A 58 24.88 5.63 5.85
C VAL A 58 23.39 5.46 5.51
N VAL A 59 22.56 5.06 6.46
CA VAL A 59 21.11 4.90 6.25
C VAL A 59 20.46 6.23 5.89
N ASP A 60 20.78 7.32 6.59
CA ASP A 60 20.24 8.64 6.32
C ASP A 60 20.60 9.12 4.90
N ASN A 61 21.84 8.88 4.47
CA ASN A 61 22.28 9.17 3.10
C ASN A 61 21.54 8.31 2.07
N LEU A 62 21.35 7.01 2.33
CA LEU A 62 20.59 6.14 1.44
C LEU A 62 19.14 6.62 1.30
N VAL A 63 18.47 6.93 2.42
CA VAL A 63 17.09 7.42 2.40
C VAL A 63 16.98 8.73 1.63
N SER A 64 17.91 9.66 1.82
CA SER A 64 17.98 10.92 1.06
C SER A 64 18.14 10.66 -0.45
N ASN A 65 19.08 9.80 -0.83
CA ASN A 65 19.33 9.44 -2.22
C ASN A 65 18.13 8.74 -2.87
N THR A 66 17.45 7.86 -2.13
CA THR A 66 16.23 7.20 -2.61
C THR A 66 15.13 8.22 -2.91
N ARG A 67 14.87 9.17 -1.99
CA ARG A 67 13.89 10.24 -2.22
C ARG A 67 14.23 11.09 -3.43
N LEU A 68 15.51 11.41 -3.62
CA LEU A 68 15.98 12.15 -4.79
C LEU A 68 15.75 11.36 -6.09
N LEU A 69 16.04 10.05 -6.08
CA LEU A 69 15.82 9.18 -7.23
C LEU A 69 14.33 9.04 -7.56
N GLU A 70 13.47 8.88 -6.55
CA GLU A 70 12.01 8.85 -6.72
C GLU A 70 11.50 10.14 -7.38
N SER A 71 11.97 11.31 -6.92
CA SER A 71 11.63 12.60 -7.53
C SER A 71 12.08 12.68 -8.99
N LYS A 72 13.31 12.24 -9.31
CA LYS A 72 13.82 12.22 -10.69
C LYS A 72 13.04 11.26 -11.59
N ILE A 73 12.62 10.11 -11.05
CA ILE A 73 11.79 9.14 -11.77
C ILE A 73 10.42 9.75 -12.09
N GLN A 74 9.80 10.45 -11.13
CA GLN A 74 8.52 11.14 -11.37
C GLN A 74 8.66 12.22 -12.44
N GLU A 75 9.72 13.04 -12.39
CA GLU A 75 10.01 14.05 -13.42
C GLU A 75 10.19 13.42 -14.80
N ALA A 76 11.00 12.34 -14.88
CA ALA A 76 11.23 11.61 -16.12
C ALA A 76 9.94 11.00 -16.68
N LYS A 77 9.05 10.47 -15.82
CA LYS A 77 7.74 9.93 -16.21
C LYS A 77 6.85 11.03 -16.79
N SER A 78 6.75 12.17 -16.11
CA SER A 78 6.01 13.35 -16.60
C SER A 78 6.53 13.85 -17.96
N LYS A 79 7.86 13.92 -18.12
CA LYS A 79 8.50 14.29 -19.39
C LYS A 79 8.21 13.28 -20.50
N LYS A 80 8.26 11.98 -20.20
CA LYS A 80 7.89 10.92 -21.15
C LYS A 80 6.45 11.06 -21.61
N ASP A 81 5.51 11.29 -20.69
CA ASP A 81 4.09 11.39 -21.01
C ASP A 81 3.81 12.65 -21.85
N THR A 82 4.45 13.77 -21.52
CA THR A 82 4.43 15.00 -22.34
C THR A 82 4.96 14.76 -23.76
N LEU A 83 6.10 14.06 -23.89
CA LEU A 83 6.68 13.75 -25.20
C LEU A 83 5.78 12.81 -26.01
N LYS A 84 5.14 11.84 -25.37
CA LYS A 84 4.16 10.95 -26.02
C LYS A 84 2.95 11.73 -26.54
N ALA A 85 2.41 12.65 -25.75
CA ALA A 85 1.30 13.51 -26.18
C ALA A 85 1.70 14.38 -27.38
N ARG A 86 2.87 15.03 -27.31
CA ARG A 86 3.38 15.86 -28.41
C ARG A 86 3.61 15.05 -29.69
N ALA A 87 4.16 13.84 -29.58
CA ALA A 87 4.36 12.96 -30.73
C ALA A 87 3.02 12.53 -31.35
N GLN A 88 2.01 12.24 -30.53
CA GLN A 88 0.67 11.92 -31.01
C GLN A 88 0.02 13.11 -31.72
N SER A 89 0.10 14.33 -31.15
CA SER A 89 -0.40 15.54 -31.80
C SER A 89 0.31 15.83 -33.12
N ALA A 90 1.64 15.69 -33.17
CA ALA A 90 2.41 15.87 -34.39
C ALA A 90 1.99 14.86 -35.46
N LYS A 91 1.81 13.58 -35.10
CA LYS A 91 1.34 12.52 -36.01
C LYS A 91 -0.07 12.80 -36.55
N THR A 92 -0.97 13.30 -35.71
CA THR A 92 -2.32 13.71 -36.16
C THR A 92 -2.23 14.91 -37.09
N ALA A 93 -1.45 15.92 -36.74
CA ALA A 93 -1.26 17.11 -37.58
C ALA A 93 -0.65 16.77 -38.95
N THR A 94 0.37 15.92 -39.01
CA THR A 94 0.94 15.45 -40.29
C THR A 94 -0.09 14.69 -41.10
N LYS A 95 -0.87 13.81 -40.47
CA LYS A 95 -1.93 13.06 -41.15
C LYS A 95 -3.02 13.97 -41.72
N VAL A 96 -3.43 15.00 -40.99
CA VAL A 96 -4.38 16.03 -41.46
C VAL A 96 -3.77 16.81 -42.64
N SER A 97 -2.51 17.23 -42.53
CA SER A 97 -1.82 17.93 -43.62
C SER A 97 -1.62 17.07 -44.87
N GLU A 98 -1.31 15.79 -44.74
CA GLU A 98 -1.25 14.84 -45.87
C GLU A 98 -2.61 14.68 -46.54
N MET A 99 -3.69 14.59 -45.74
CA MET A 99 -5.06 14.56 -46.24
C MET A 99 -5.46 15.87 -46.94
N LEU A 100 -4.94 17.02 -46.54
CA LEU A 100 -5.22 18.31 -47.18
C LEU A 100 -4.33 18.59 -48.41
N GLY A 101 -3.05 18.19 -48.35
CA GLY A 101 -2.08 18.44 -49.42
C GLY A 101 -2.30 17.58 -50.66
N ASN A 102 -2.93 16.42 -50.52
CA ASN A 102 -3.23 15.52 -51.65
C ASN A 102 -4.57 15.82 -52.34
N VAL A 103 -5.14 17.00 -52.07
CA VAL A 103 -6.53 17.29 -52.35
C VAL A 103 -6.66 18.58 -53.17
N ASN A 104 -7.00 18.41 -54.44
CA ASN A 104 -7.54 19.48 -55.27
C ASN A 104 -8.84 20.00 -54.64
N THR A 105 -9.09 21.30 -54.71
CA THR A 105 -10.17 22.05 -54.00
C THR A 105 -11.57 21.42 -53.98
N SER A 106 -11.93 20.58 -54.95
CA SER A 106 -13.21 19.82 -54.97
C SER A 106 -13.22 18.59 -54.04
N SER A 107 -12.07 17.92 -53.86
CA SER A 107 -11.92 16.75 -52.98
C SER A 107 -11.81 17.13 -51.48
N ALA A 108 -11.47 18.39 -51.16
CA ALA A 108 -11.26 18.88 -49.78
C ALA A 108 -12.57 18.97 -49.01
N LEU A 109 -13.62 19.40 -49.70
CA LEU A 109 -14.96 19.43 -49.15
C LEU A 109 -15.41 18.00 -48.78
N SER A 110 -15.22 17.03 -49.69
CA SER A 110 -15.59 15.62 -49.42
C SER A 110 -14.76 14.95 -48.32
N ALA A 111 -13.48 15.34 -48.17
CA ALA A 111 -12.62 14.81 -47.12
C ALA A 111 -12.99 15.39 -45.75
N PHE A 112 -13.39 16.67 -45.70
CA PHE A 112 -13.95 17.30 -44.51
C PHE A 112 -15.28 16.66 -44.12
N GLU A 113 -16.20 16.47 -45.07
CA GLU A 113 -17.49 15.79 -44.85
C GLU A 113 -17.30 14.38 -44.28
N LYS A 114 -16.37 13.58 -44.82
CA LYS A 114 -16.06 12.25 -44.28
C LYS A 114 -15.46 12.30 -42.86
N MET A 115 -14.75 13.37 -42.53
CA MET A 115 -14.18 13.54 -41.19
C MET A 115 -15.26 13.96 -40.20
N GLU A 116 -16.14 14.88 -40.61
CA GLU A 116 -17.32 15.30 -39.86
C GLU A 116 -18.26 14.12 -39.61
N GLU A 117 -18.55 13.31 -40.62
CA GLU A 117 -19.35 12.09 -40.48
C GLU A 117 -18.72 11.11 -39.46
N LYS A 118 -17.39 10.98 -39.47
CA LYS A 118 -16.67 10.10 -38.55
C LYS A 118 -16.63 10.64 -37.12
N VAL A 119 -16.54 11.96 -36.95
CA VAL A 119 -16.65 12.63 -35.65
C VAL A 119 -18.07 12.48 -35.11
N MET A 120 -19.07 12.76 -35.93
CA MET A 120 -20.48 12.62 -35.59
C MET A 120 -20.82 11.18 -35.18
N ALA A 121 -20.26 10.18 -35.87
CA ALA A 121 -20.42 8.78 -35.48
C ALA A 121 -19.73 8.44 -34.14
N MET A 122 -18.54 9.00 -33.86
CA MET A 122 -17.87 8.83 -32.56
C MET A 122 -18.61 9.52 -31.43
N GLU A 123 -19.13 10.73 -31.65
CA GLU A 123 -19.95 11.46 -30.70
C GLU A 123 -21.25 10.70 -30.41
N SER A 124 -21.94 10.23 -31.46
CA SER A 124 -23.14 9.39 -31.31
C SER A 124 -22.85 8.10 -30.54
N GLN A 125 -21.70 7.47 -30.76
CA GLN A 125 -21.30 6.27 -30.03
C GLN A 125 -20.98 6.56 -28.55
N ALA A 126 -20.36 7.71 -28.26
CA ALA A 126 -20.11 8.16 -26.89
C ALA A 126 -21.41 8.52 -26.16
N GLU A 127 -22.36 9.17 -26.84
CA GLU A 127 -23.70 9.43 -26.32
C GLU A 127 -24.48 8.15 -26.05
N ALA A 128 -24.45 7.18 -26.97
CA ALA A 128 -25.11 5.88 -26.78
C ALA A 128 -24.52 5.09 -25.60
N LEU A 129 -23.20 5.12 -25.40
CA LEU A 129 -22.54 4.51 -24.24
C LEU A 129 -22.94 5.19 -22.92
N ASN A 130 -23.07 6.51 -22.92
CA ASN A 130 -23.55 7.26 -21.77
C ASN A 130 -25.02 6.95 -21.47
N GLN A 131 -25.88 6.86 -22.50
CA GLN A 131 -27.29 6.49 -22.37
C GLN A 131 -27.46 5.07 -21.81
N LEU A 132 -26.68 4.11 -22.28
CA LEU A 132 -26.71 2.74 -21.77
C LEU A 132 -26.29 2.66 -20.29
N THR A 133 -25.35 3.52 -19.88
CA THR A 133 -24.92 3.61 -18.48
C THR A 133 -25.99 4.27 -17.61
N THR A 134 -26.69 5.29 -18.11
CA THR A 134 -27.82 5.91 -17.39
C THR A 134 -29.03 4.99 -17.31
N ASP A 135 -29.38 4.24 -18.36
CA ASP A 135 -30.52 3.31 -18.33
C ASP A 135 -30.30 2.15 -17.35
N ASP A 136 -29.07 1.66 -17.18
CA ASP A 136 -28.74 0.65 -16.15
C ASP A 136 -28.85 1.22 -14.73
N LEU A 137 -28.49 2.49 -14.53
CA LEU A 137 -28.64 3.20 -13.25
C LEU A 137 -30.11 3.51 -12.96
N GLU A 138 -30.84 4.08 -13.91
CA GLU A 138 -32.27 4.42 -13.80
C GLU A 138 -33.11 3.15 -13.60
N GLY A 139 -32.79 2.05 -14.29
CA GLY A 139 -33.42 0.74 -14.10
C GLY A 139 -33.19 0.16 -12.70
N LYS A 140 -32.00 0.37 -12.12
CA LYS A 140 -31.70 0.01 -10.72
C LYS A 140 -32.47 0.87 -9.73
N PHE A 141 -32.65 2.16 -10.00
CA PHE A 141 -33.47 3.05 -9.17
C PHE A 141 -34.97 2.76 -9.30
N ALA A 142 -35.48 2.46 -10.50
CA ALA A 142 -36.87 2.05 -10.70
C ALA A 142 -37.19 0.72 -10.00
N LEU A 143 -36.24 -0.21 -9.96
CA LEU A 143 -36.37 -1.45 -9.18
C LEU A 143 -36.43 -1.17 -7.66
N LEU A 144 -35.68 -0.17 -7.19
CA LEU A 144 -35.73 0.31 -5.81
C LEU A 144 -37.01 1.10 -5.50
N GLU A 145 -37.58 1.86 -6.44
CA GLU A 145 -38.87 2.53 -6.26
C GLU A 145 -40.05 1.54 -6.30
N SER A 146 -39.89 0.38 -6.95
CA SER A 146 -40.89 -0.70 -6.95
C SER A 146 -40.91 -1.53 -5.66
N SER A 147 -39.83 -1.48 -4.86
CA SER A 147 -39.84 -1.97 -3.48
C SER A 147 -40.31 -0.84 -2.60
N SER A 148 -41.58 -0.90 -2.23
CA SER A 148 -42.27 0.12 -1.44
C SER A 148 -41.42 0.54 -0.24
N VAL A 149 -41.01 1.82 -0.24
CA VAL A 149 -40.35 2.48 0.89
C VAL A 149 -41.14 2.28 2.21
N ASP A 150 -42.45 2.04 2.13
CA ASP A 150 -43.29 1.73 3.29
C ASP A 150 -43.04 0.32 3.86
N GLU A 151 -42.66 -0.66 3.05
CA GLU A 151 -42.34 -2.03 3.48
C GLU A 151 -40.97 -2.08 4.19
N ASP A 152 -39.99 -1.34 3.66
CA ASP A 152 -38.69 -1.16 4.30
C ASP A 152 -38.79 -0.33 5.59
N LEU A 153 -39.64 0.70 5.63
CA LEU A 153 -39.89 1.50 6.84
C LEU A 153 -40.66 0.70 7.91
N ALA A 154 -41.54 -0.21 7.50
CA ALA A 154 -42.22 -1.15 8.39
C ALA A 154 -41.24 -2.18 8.99
N ASN A 155 -40.33 -2.73 8.18
CA ASN A 155 -39.29 -3.65 8.64
C ASN A 155 -38.31 -2.98 9.61
N LEU A 156 -37.90 -1.74 9.35
CA LEU A 156 -37.00 -0.98 10.21
C LEU A 156 -37.65 -0.61 11.56
N LYS A 157 -38.96 -0.32 11.58
CA LYS A 157 -39.73 -0.15 12.84
C LYS A 157 -39.87 -1.46 13.63
N LYS A 158 -39.97 -2.59 12.93
CA LYS A 158 -40.09 -3.92 13.55
C LYS A 158 -38.79 -4.34 14.24
N GLU A 159 -37.65 -4.10 13.61
CA GLU A 159 -36.33 -4.34 14.22
C GLU A 159 -36.09 -3.44 15.44
N LEU A 160 -36.50 -2.16 15.39
CA LEU A 160 -36.35 -1.25 16.52
C LEU A 160 -37.26 -1.60 17.72
N SER A 161 -38.40 -2.25 17.46
CA SER A 161 -39.41 -2.60 18.49
C SER A 161 -39.20 -3.99 19.11
N GLY A 162 -38.33 -4.84 18.54
CA GLY A 162 -38.11 -6.23 18.97
C GLY A 162 -37.10 -6.42 20.11
N SER A 163 -36.44 -5.37 20.60
CA SER A 163 -35.28 -5.49 21.49
C SER A 163 -35.52 -5.05 22.94
N THR A 164 -36.69 -5.34 23.54
CA THR A 164 -36.86 -5.24 25.01
C THR A 164 -37.78 -6.32 25.60
N LYS A 165 -37.17 -7.30 26.29
CA LYS A 165 -37.64 -8.10 27.47
C LYS A 165 -36.82 -9.39 27.49
N LYS A 166 -35.69 -9.47 28.23
CA LYS A 166 -35.53 -9.56 29.69
C LYS A 166 -36.35 -10.68 30.34
N GLY A 167 -35.67 -11.80 30.60
CA GLY A 167 -35.92 -12.67 31.75
C GLY A 167 -35.98 -14.16 31.44
N GLU A 168 -34.84 -14.86 31.55
CA GLU A 168 -34.69 -16.10 32.34
C GLU A 168 -33.23 -16.60 32.30
N LEU A 169 -32.65 -16.80 33.49
CA LEU A 169 -31.42 -17.53 33.85
C LEU A 169 -31.78 -18.26 35.16
N PRO A 170 -31.30 -19.48 35.51
CA PRO A 170 -29.87 -19.85 35.68
C PRO A 170 -29.60 -21.38 35.42
N PRO A 171 -28.48 -22.07 35.83
CA PRO A 171 -27.30 -21.64 36.58
C PRO A 171 -25.91 -22.03 35.99
N GLY A 172 -24.87 -21.38 36.52
CA GLY A 172 -23.68 -22.09 37.04
C GLY A 172 -22.56 -22.53 36.08
N ARG A 173 -21.66 -21.57 35.76
CA ARG A 173 -20.18 -21.66 35.76
C ARG A 173 -19.50 -23.02 35.48
N SER A 174 -18.69 -23.08 34.43
CA SER A 174 -17.21 -23.18 34.56
C SER A 174 -16.47 -23.27 33.21
N ALA A 175 -15.34 -22.56 33.15
CA ALA A 175 -14.10 -22.89 32.43
C ALA A 175 -14.01 -22.73 30.89
N VAL A 176 -13.00 -21.94 30.54
CA VAL A 176 -12.34 -21.74 29.25
C VAL A 176 -11.81 -23.06 28.67
N ALA A 177 -12.07 -23.33 27.39
CA ALA A 177 -11.14 -24.01 26.47
C ALA A 177 -11.62 -23.95 25.00
N SER A 178 -10.72 -23.46 24.13
CA SER A 178 -10.49 -23.79 22.71
C SER A 178 -11.66 -24.19 21.78
N THR A 179 -11.81 -23.46 20.66
CA THR A 179 -11.73 -24.03 19.29
C THR A 179 -11.73 -22.95 18.20
N ASN A 180 -10.85 -23.16 17.21
CA ASN A 180 -10.76 -22.53 15.90
C ASN A 180 -12.11 -22.23 15.23
N SER A 181 -12.18 -21.14 14.45
CA SER A 181 -12.77 -21.12 13.10
C SER A 181 -12.42 -19.82 12.39
N ALA A 182 -11.71 -19.96 11.27
CA ALA A 182 -11.29 -18.90 10.36
C ALA A 182 -12.47 -18.31 9.58
N PHE A 183 -12.31 -17.04 9.20
CA PHE A 183 -13.23 -16.27 8.36
C PHE A 183 -13.42 -16.91 6.97
N PRO A 184 -14.67 -17.07 6.47
CA PRO A 184 -14.93 -17.66 5.16
C PRO A 184 -15.19 -16.56 4.11
N PHE A 185 -14.13 -16.05 3.48
CA PHE A 185 -14.22 -15.36 2.18
C PHE A 185 -12.92 -15.60 1.42
N GLN A 186 -12.72 -16.83 0.94
CA GLN A 186 -11.73 -17.11 -0.10
C GLN A 186 -12.44 -16.97 -1.44
N ASP A 187 -12.18 -15.87 -2.16
CA ASP A 187 -12.60 -15.69 -3.54
C ASP A 187 -11.93 -16.77 -4.40
N THR A 188 -12.68 -17.82 -4.70
CA THR A 188 -12.24 -18.99 -5.47
C THR A 188 -11.77 -18.63 -6.88
N GLU A 189 -12.18 -17.48 -7.39
CA GLU A 189 -11.80 -16.96 -8.71
C GLU A 189 -10.36 -16.43 -8.72
N ILE A 190 -9.94 -15.75 -7.65
CA ILE A 190 -8.57 -15.23 -7.49
C ILE A 190 -7.57 -16.38 -7.31
N GLU A 191 -7.93 -17.41 -6.54
CA GLU A 191 -7.08 -18.60 -6.39
C GLU A 191 -6.90 -19.37 -7.71
N ARG A 192 -7.93 -19.36 -8.57
CA ARG A 192 -7.88 -19.99 -9.89
C ARG A 192 -6.94 -19.26 -10.83
N GLU A 193 -7.02 -17.92 -10.89
CA GLU A 193 -6.09 -17.11 -11.69
C GLU A 193 -4.64 -17.22 -11.20
N LEU A 194 -4.43 -17.27 -9.87
CA LEU A 194 -3.10 -17.43 -9.28
C LEU A 194 -2.45 -18.77 -9.65
N ASN A 195 -3.26 -19.84 -9.73
CA ASN A 195 -2.79 -21.17 -10.13
C ASN A 195 -2.44 -21.25 -11.63
N GLU A 196 -3.19 -20.56 -12.49
CA GLU A 196 -2.86 -20.49 -13.91
C GLU A 196 -1.54 -19.74 -14.17
N LEU A 197 -1.32 -18.63 -13.45
CA LEU A 197 -0.05 -17.88 -13.49
C LEU A 197 1.13 -18.71 -13.01
N ARG A 198 0.96 -19.48 -11.92
CA ARG A 198 2.01 -20.39 -11.40
C ARG A 198 2.34 -21.52 -12.36
N ARG A 199 1.38 -22.00 -13.14
CA ARG A 199 1.62 -23.05 -14.16
C ARG A 199 2.43 -22.49 -15.34
N LYS A 200 2.05 -21.31 -15.86
CA LYS A 200 2.78 -20.63 -16.95
C LYS A 200 4.23 -20.28 -16.59
N ALA A 201 4.47 -19.92 -15.32
CA ALA A 201 5.82 -19.62 -14.83
C ALA A 201 6.72 -20.86 -14.67
N LYS A 202 6.17 -22.07 -14.75
CA LYS A 202 6.92 -23.34 -14.71
C LYS A 202 7.19 -23.92 -16.11
N GLU A 203 6.57 -23.35 -17.15
CA GLU A 203 6.74 -23.78 -18.54
C GLU A 203 7.76 -22.92 -19.32
N TYR A 204 8.46 -22.00 -18.63
CA TYR A 204 9.63 -21.25 -19.11
C TYR A 204 10.78 -21.41 -18.11
#